data_AF-A0A1J3HAL9-F1
#
_entry.id   AF-A0A1J3HAL9-F1
#
_cell.length_a   1.000
_cell.length_b   1.000
_cell.length_c   1.000
_cell.angle_alpha   90.00
_cell.angle_beta   90.00
_cell.angle_gamma   90.00
#
_symmetry.space_group_name_H-M   'P 1'
#
loop_
_entity.id
_entity.type
_entity.pdbx_description
1 polymer ?
#
loop_
_entity_poly.entity_id
_entity_poly.type
_entity_poly.pdbx_seq_one_letter_code
_entity_poly.pdbx_strand_id
1 'polypeptide(L)'
;MKLNYYSGITASSSIHKWEELLAENVGQETRILTRKSLEPSGVVLSAATSLWLPVTQQRLFEFLCDGNCRNQWDILSNGGSMENMLLVPKGQHEGRCVSLLRAAVSL
;
A
#
# COMPACT_ATOMS: atom_id res chain seq x y z
N MET A 1 -3.21 0.66 -21.04
CA MET A 1 -3.49 1.16 -19.67
C MET A 1 -2.67 0.47 -18.57
N LYS A 2 -2.48 -0.86 -18.55
CA LYS A 2 -1.66 -1.55 -17.51
C LYS A 2 -0.16 -1.19 -17.50
N LEU A 3 0.43 -0.91 -18.67
CA LEU A 3 1.87 -0.64 -18.79
C LEU A 3 2.31 0.64 -18.06
N ASN A 4 1.43 1.65 -17.98
CA ASN A 4 1.75 2.96 -17.41
C ASN A 4 1.71 2.98 -15.88
N TYR A 5 0.96 2.08 -15.24
CA TYR A 5 0.89 2.02 -13.77
C TYR A 5 2.21 1.49 -13.19
N TYR A 6 2.75 0.40 -13.75
CA TYR A 6 4.00 -0.19 -13.26
C TYR A 6 5.22 0.67 -13.62
N SER A 7 5.27 1.27 -14.82
CA SER A 7 6.36 2.19 -15.20
C SER A 7 6.41 3.45 -14.32
N GLY A 8 5.24 3.83 -13.78
CA GLY A 8 5.10 4.95 -12.86
C GLY A 8 5.52 4.66 -11.44
N ILE A 9 5.80 3.42 -11.02
CA ILE A 9 6.09 3.03 -9.62
C ILE A 9 7.50 2.43 -9.47
N THR A 10 8.10 1.91 -10.56
CA THR A 10 9.43 1.32 -10.49
C THR A 10 10.53 2.39 -10.64
N ALA A 11 11.53 2.34 -9.76
CA ALA A 11 12.73 3.19 -9.82
C ALA A 11 13.60 2.95 -11.08
N SER A 12 13.31 1.89 -11.85
CA SER A 12 14.06 1.45 -13.02
C SER A 12 13.62 2.07 -14.35
N SER A 13 12.60 2.94 -14.37
CA SER A 13 12.16 3.59 -15.62
C SER A 13 13.07 4.77 -15.97
N SER A 14 13.69 4.74 -17.16
CA SER A 14 14.48 5.85 -17.71
C SER A 14 13.65 7.09 -18.09
N ILE A 15 12.33 6.93 -18.24
CA ILE A 15 11.40 8.00 -18.65
C ILE A 15 10.96 8.84 -17.44
N HIS A 16 10.94 8.21 -16.27
CA HIS A 16 10.35 8.75 -15.05
C HIS A 16 11.33 8.61 -13.89
N LYS A 17 12.42 9.38 -13.94
CA LYS A 17 13.52 9.32 -12.98
C LYS A 17 13.01 9.63 -11.57
N TRP A 18 13.24 8.68 -10.66
CA TRP A 18 12.98 8.84 -9.25
C TRP A 18 14.23 9.38 -8.55
N GLU A 19 14.05 10.32 -7.63
CA GLU A 19 15.12 10.91 -6.83
C GLU A 19 14.91 10.58 -5.36
N GLU A 20 15.94 10.07 -4.70
CA GLU A 20 15.89 9.78 -3.27
C GLU A 20 15.79 11.08 -2.48
N LEU A 21 14.80 11.14 -1.59
CA LEU A 21 14.58 12.26 -0.70
C LEU A 21 15.18 11.93 0.66
N LEU A 22 16.28 12.60 0.99
CA LEU A 22 16.87 12.55 2.33
C LEU A 22 16.06 13.49 3.23
N ALA A 23 15.40 12.93 4.25
CA ALA A 23 14.62 13.69 5.22
C ALA A 23 15.12 13.39 6.63
N GLU A 24 15.35 14.44 7.42
CA GLU A 24 16.02 14.37 8.73
C GLU A 24 15.27 13.55 9.80
N ASN A 25 13.98 13.24 9.58
CA ASN A 25 13.13 12.50 10.52
C ASN A 25 12.62 11.16 9.97
N VAL A 26 13.31 10.58 8.97
CA VAL A 26 12.93 9.32 8.37
C VAL A 26 13.85 8.22 8.88
N GLY A 27 13.26 7.13 9.41
CA GLY A 27 14.03 6.01 9.94
C GLY A 27 14.92 5.38 8.86
N GLN A 28 16.08 4.86 9.24
CA GLN A 28 17.10 4.32 8.32
C GLN A 28 16.57 3.23 7.38
N GLU A 29 15.53 2.50 7.80
CA GLU A 29 14.90 1.43 7.02
C GLU A 29 13.82 1.92 6.03
N THR A 30 13.51 3.21 6.05
CA THR A 30 12.53 3.85 5.17
C THR A 30 13.23 4.59 4.04
N ARG A 31 12.92 4.18 2.80
CA ARG A 31 13.36 4.88 1.59
C ARG A 31 12.22 5.72 1.05
N ILE A 32 12.51 7.00 0.77
CA ILE A 32 11.56 7.91 0.12
C ILE A 32 12.12 8.31 -1.23
N LEU A 33 11.30 8.14 -2.26
CA LEU A 33 11.58 8.53 -3.62
C LEU A 33 10.57 9.59 -4.06
N THR A 34 11.03 10.59 -4.78
CA THR A 34 10.22 11.65 -5.38
C THR A 34 10.32 11.59 -6.89
N ARG A 35 9.27 12.00 -7.58
CA ARG A 35 9.30 12.26 -9.02
C ARG A 35 8.35 13.39 -9.37
N LYS A 36 8.76 14.27 -10.29
CA LYS A 36 7.83 15.21 -10.94
C LYS A 36 6.94 14.47 -11.93
N SER A 37 5.63 14.54 -11.72
CA SER A 37 4.62 14.05 -12.65
C SER A 37 4.04 15.22 -13.42
N LEU A 38 3.76 15.00 -14.70
CA LEU A 38 3.01 15.94 -15.53
C LEU A 38 1.51 15.67 -15.45
N GLU A 39 1.10 14.42 -15.15
CA GLU A 39 -0.30 13.99 -15.14
C GLU A 39 -0.60 13.00 -14.00
N PRO A 40 -1.28 13.44 -12.92
CA PRO A 40 -1.58 14.83 -12.62
C PRO A 40 -0.29 15.62 -12.38
N SER A 41 -0.30 16.91 -12.73
CA SER A 41 0.84 17.81 -12.51
C SER A 41 1.13 17.93 -11.02
N GLY A 42 2.37 17.63 -10.61
CA GLY A 42 2.78 17.68 -9.22
C GLY A 42 3.97 16.80 -8.88
N VAL A 43 4.18 16.57 -7.59
CA VAL A 43 5.19 15.65 -7.07
C VAL A 43 4.51 14.36 -6.65
N VAL A 44 5.01 13.24 -7.16
CA VAL A 44 4.64 11.90 -6.68
C VAL A 44 5.69 11.48 -5.66
N LEU A 45 5.21 11.06 -4.48
CA LEU A 45 6.02 10.47 -3.42
C LEU A 45 5.80 8.96 -3.41
N SER A 46 6.89 8.21 -3.29
CA SER A 46 6.89 6.78 -3.02
C SER A 46 7.72 6.54 -1.77
N ALA A 47 7.09 6.01 -0.72
CA ALA A 47 7.78 5.64 0.51
C ALA A 47 7.65 4.13 0.71
N ALA A 48 8.76 3.48 1.04
CA ALA A 48 8.79 2.06 1.37
C ALA A 48 9.68 1.83 2.57
N THR A 49 9.15 1.12 3.57
CA THR A 49 9.93 0.58 4.69
C THR A 49 10.05 -0.92 4.55
N SER A 50 11.18 -1.48 4.95
CA SER A 50 11.39 -2.92 5.00
C SER A 50 11.50 -3.37 6.46
N LEU A 51 10.84 -4.46 6.81
CA LEU A 51 10.80 -4.99 8.17
C LEU A 51 11.07 -6.49 8.12
N TRP A 52 11.88 -6.99 9.05
CA TRP A 52 12.05 -8.42 9.29
C TRP A 52 11.07 -8.86 10.38
N LEU A 53 10.21 -9.83 10.06
CA LEU A 53 9.23 -10.36 11.00
C LEU A 53 9.41 -11.86 11.18
N PRO A 54 9.30 -12.41 12.41
CA PRO A 54 9.42 -13.83 12.69
C PRO A 54 8.14 -14.60 12.35
N VAL A 55 7.54 -14.34 11.20
CA VAL A 55 6.30 -14.96 10.72
C VAL A 55 6.44 -15.35 9.25
N THR A 56 5.68 -16.35 8.80
CA THR A 56 5.71 -16.73 7.38
C THR A 56 5.03 -15.67 6.52
N GLN A 57 5.51 -15.53 5.28
CA GLN A 57 4.94 -14.58 4.31
C GLN A 57 3.45 -14.81 4.07
N GLN A 58 3.03 -16.08 4.04
CA GLN A 58 1.62 -16.44 3.87
C GLN A 58 0.76 -15.95 5.03
N ARG A 59 1.19 -16.16 6.29
CA ARG A 59 0.46 -15.69 7.46
C ARG A 59 0.35 -14.18 7.51
N LEU A 60 1.43 -13.48 7.17
CA LEU A 60 1.41 -12.02 7.09
C LEU A 60 0.46 -11.53 5.98
N PHE A 61 0.48 -12.18 4.81
CA PHE A 61 -0.42 -11.84 3.72
C PHE A 61 -1.89 -12.05 4.10
N GLU A 62 -2.23 -13.20 4.69
CA GLU A 62 -3.58 -13.50 5.20
C GLU A 62 -4.04 -12.43 6.21
N PHE A 63 -3.17 -12.04 7.15
CA PHE A 63 -3.45 -10.99 8.13
C PHE A 63 -3.70 -9.61 7.50
N LEU A 64 -2.88 -9.20 6.53
CA LEU A 64 -3.03 -7.92 5.83
C LEU A 64 -4.28 -7.88 4.93
N CYS A 65 -4.71 -9.03 4.42
CA CYS A 65 -5.89 -9.16 3.58
C CYS A 65 -7.20 -9.31 4.36
N ASP A 66 -7.15 -9.75 5.62
CA ASP A 66 -8.34 -9.85 6.47
C ASP A 66 -8.85 -8.46 6.89
N GLY A 67 -9.99 -8.07 6.32
CA GLY A 67 -10.66 -6.81 6.64
C GLY A 67 -11.00 -6.64 8.12
N ASN A 68 -11.24 -7.74 8.86
CA ASN A 68 -11.53 -7.66 10.29
C ASN A 68 -10.30 -7.29 11.13
N CYS A 69 -9.10 -7.58 10.61
CA CYS A 69 -7.83 -7.23 11.24
C CYS A 69 -7.31 -5.85 10.81
N ARG A 70 -8.03 -5.14 9.93
CA ARG A 70 -7.57 -3.88 9.34
C ARG A 70 -7.21 -2.82 10.37
N ASN A 71 -7.97 -2.78 11.47
CA ASN A 71 -7.79 -1.81 12.52
C ASN A 71 -6.53 -2.00 13.37
N GLN A 72 -5.89 -3.17 13.26
CA GLN A 72 -4.67 -3.48 14.00
C GLN A 72 -3.43 -2.85 13.37
N TRP A 73 -3.49 -2.45 12.08
CA TRP A 73 -2.30 -1.99 11.35
C TRP A 73 -2.53 -0.77 10.45
N ASP A 74 -3.77 -0.53 9.98
CA ASP A 74 -4.06 0.62 9.15
C ASP A 74 -4.46 1.81 10.03
N ILE A 75 -3.57 2.80 10.16
CA ILE A 75 -3.81 4.01 10.96
C ILE A 75 -5.07 4.77 10.49
N LEU A 76 -5.48 4.62 9.22
CA LEU A 76 -6.67 5.26 8.67
C LEU A 76 -7.99 4.65 9.17
N SER A 77 -7.93 3.47 9.79
CA SER A 77 -9.07 2.88 10.50
C SER A 77 -9.44 3.62 11.78
N ASN A 78 -8.53 4.47 12.30
CA ASN A 78 -8.66 5.13 13.60
C ASN A 78 -8.95 4.14 14.75
N GLY A 79 -8.47 2.90 14.65
CA GLY A 79 -8.68 1.83 15.63
C GLY A 79 -10.08 1.20 15.64
N GLY A 80 -11.03 1.76 14.88
CA GLY A 80 -12.40 1.25 14.78
C GLY A 80 -12.46 -0.07 14.02
N SER A 81 -13.41 -0.95 14.38
CA SER A 81 -13.63 -2.18 13.63
C SER A 81 -14.10 -1.87 12.20
N MET A 82 -13.75 -2.75 11.27
CA MET A 82 -14.08 -2.60 9.85
C MET A 82 -14.89 -3.81 9.40
N GLU A 83 -15.96 -3.54 8.65
CA GLU A 83 -16.83 -4.56 8.07
C GLU A 83 -16.53 -4.74 6.59
N ASN A 84 -16.42 -6.01 6.16
CA ASN A 84 -16.32 -6.36 4.75
C ASN A 84 -17.71 -6.23 4.09
N MET A 85 -17.91 -5.15 3.33
CA MET A 85 -19.16 -4.89 2.62
C MET A 85 -19.28 -5.70 1.33
N LEU A 86 -18.17 -5.82 0.61
CA LEU A 86 -18.12 -6.45 -0.71
C LEU A 86 -16.74 -7.03 -0.93
N LEU A 87 -16.69 -8.20 -1.55
CA LEU A 87 -15.46 -8.82 -2.00
C LEU A 87 -15.59 -9.13 -3.49
N VAL A 88 -14.72 -8.53 -4.30
CA VAL A 88 -14.67 -8.73 -5.75
C VAL A 88 -13.44 -9.57 -6.09
N PRO A 89 -13.59 -10.87 -6.42
CA PRO A 89 -12.48 -11.71 -6.82
C PRO A 89 -11.83 -11.20 -8.11
N LYS A 90 -10.49 -11.26 -8.17
CA LYS A 90 -9.68 -10.88 -9.33
C LYS A 90 -9.05 -12.15 -9.92
N GLY A 91 -9.90 -13.02 -10.47
CA GLY A 91 -9.51 -14.26 -11.15
C GLY A 91 -9.88 -15.52 -10.37
N GLN A 92 -9.32 -16.67 -10.79
CA GLN A 92 -9.65 -17.99 -10.26
C GLN A 92 -8.85 -18.40 -9.02
N HIS A 93 -7.80 -17.64 -8.66
CA HIS A 93 -6.98 -17.94 -7.49
C HIS A 93 -7.50 -17.22 -6.24
N GLU A 94 -7.64 -17.98 -5.15
CA GLU A 94 -7.98 -17.46 -3.82
C GLU A 94 -6.95 -16.40 -3.36
N GLY A 95 -7.42 -15.39 -2.63
CA GLY A 95 -6.56 -14.32 -2.06
C GLY A 95 -6.31 -13.10 -2.96
N ARG A 96 -6.58 -13.16 -4.27
CA ARG A 96 -6.60 -11.96 -5.14
C ARG A 96 -8.02 -11.40 -5.20
N CYS A 97 -8.37 -10.51 -4.28
CA CYS A 97 -9.65 -9.82 -4.30
C CYS A 97 -9.48 -8.32 -4.05
N VAL A 98 -10.51 -7.56 -4.41
CA VAL A 98 -10.68 -6.18 -3.96
C VAL A 98 -11.79 -6.20 -2.93
N SER A 99 -11.49 -5.80 -1.70
CA SER A 99 -12.49 -5.64 -0.64
C SER A 99 -12.93 -4.20 -0.51
N LEU A 100 -14.24 -3.99 -0.34
CA LEU A 100 -14.81 -2.74 0.13
C LEU A 100 -15.03 -2.86 1.63
N LEU A 101 -14.33 -2.03 2.40
CA LEU A 101 -14.46 -1.97 3.84
C LEU A 101 -15.26 -0.74 4.25
N ARG A 102 -16.07 -0.89 5.30
CA ARG A 102 -16.76 0.21 5.97
C ARG A 102 -16.38 0.22 7.44
N ALA A 103 -16.12 1.39 8.00
CA ALA A 103 -15.98 1.53 9.45
C ALA A 103 -17.30 1.17 10.14
N ALA A 104 -17.26 0.25 11.09
CA ALA A 104 -18.43 -0.05 11.91
C ALA A 104 -18.73 1.19 12.75
N VAL A 105 -19.92 1.76 12.57
CA VAL A 105 -20.37 2.86 13.43
C VAL A 105 -20.67 2.23 14.79
N SER A 106 -19.86 2.58 15.79
CA SER A 106 -20.22 2.32 17.18
C SER A 106 -21.31 3.33 17.55
N LEU A 107 -22.52 2.85 17.84
CA LEU A 107 -23.57 3.64 18.47
C LEU A 107 -23.17 3.98 19.91
#